data_AF-T2K0X7-F1
#
_entry.id   AF-T2K0X7-F1
#
_cell.length_a   1.000
_cell.length_b   1.000
_cell.length_c   1.000
_cell.angle_alpha   90.00
_cell.angle_beta   90.00
_cell.angle_gamma   90.00
#
_symmetry.space_group_name_H-M   'P 1'
#
loop_
_entity.id
_entity.type
_entity.pdbx_description
1 polymer ?
#
loop_
_entity_poly.entity_id
_entity_poly.type
_entity_poly.pdbx_seq_one_letter_code
_entity_poly.pdbx_strand_id
1 'polypeptide(L)' 'MNNTNEEITLKIKPRPSENISISIPKDTLKSLQTIADNQDMSIEALLKFYIGKGLRQDLAKLSSNSEVVIHHS' A
#
# COMPACT_ATOMS: atom_id res chain seq x y z
N MET A 1 -32.29 26.33 23.92
CA MET A 1 -31.37 25.22 23.57
C MET A 1 -30.39 25.73 22.54
N ASN A 2 -29.10 25.83 22.88
CA ASN A 2 -28.05 26.23 21.93
C ASN A 2 -27.56 24.96 21.24
N ASN A 3 -27.89 24.81 19.96
CA ASN A 3 -27.50 23.66 19.16
C ASN A 3 -26.12 23.93 18.56
N THR A 4 -25.06 23.58 19.29
CA THR A 4 -23.69 23.60 18.75
C THR A 4 -23.46 22.29 18.00
N ASN A 5 -23.82 22.27 16.71
CA ASN A 5 -23.30 21.27 15.77
C ASN A 5 -21.82 21.57 15.57
N GLU A 6 -20.98 21.07 16.47
CA GLU A 6 -19.53 21.11 16.29
C GLU A 6 -19.18 20.16 15.14
N GLU A 7 -18.88 20.76 13.99
CA GLU A 7 -18.47 20.06 12.78
C GLU A 7 -17.13 19.36 13.04
N ILE A 8 -17.16 18.05 13.27
CA ILE A 8 -15.96 17.24 13.53
C ILE A 8 -15.10 17.25 12.27
N THR A 9 -14.09 18.11 12.24
CA THR A 9 -13.16 18.20 11.10
C THR A 9 -12.12 17.09 11.23
N LEU A 10 -12.24 16.04 10.41
CA LEU A 10 -11.28 14.94 10.37
C LEU A 10 -9.96 15.44 9.75
N LYS A 11 -9.00 15.85 10.59
CA LYS A 11 -7.66 16.24 10.14
C LYS A 11 -6.80 15.00 9.88
N ILE A 12 -6.88 14.47 8.67
CA ILE A 12 -5.99 13.39 8.22
C ILE A 12 -4.58 13.96 8.08
N LYS A 13 -3.66 13.55 8.96
CA LYS A 13 -2.23 13.88 8.79
C LYS A 13 -1.67 13.05 7.64
N PRO A 14 -1.13 13.67 6.57
CA PRO A 14 -0.46 12.93 5.51
C PRO A 14 0.71 12.14 6.06
N ARG A 15 0.88 10.91 5.58
CA ARG A 15 2.07 10.12 5.91
C ARG A 15 3.28 10.69 5.15
N PRO A 16 4.46 10.76 5.77
CA PRO A 16 5.69 11.01 5.02
C PRO A 16 5.79 10.03 3.85
N SER A 17 6.06 10.55 2.65
CA SER A 17 6.16 9.76 1.43
C SER A 17 7.22 10.36 0.52
N GLU A 18 7.83 9.50 -0.28
CA GLU A 18 8.80 9.88 -1.31
C GLU A 18 8.28 9.40 -2.66
N ASN A 19 8.58 10.18 -3.70
CA ASN A 19 8.22 9.83 -5.07
C ASN A 19 9.31 8.96 -5.69
N ILE A 20 8.89 7.86 -6.29
CA ILE A 20 9.78 6.98 -7.04
C ILE A 20 9.34 7.05 -8.51
N SER A 21 10.29 7.32 -9.41
CA SER A 21 10.08 7.28 -10.85
C SER A 21 10.61 5.97 -11.41
N ILE A 22 9.77 5.24 -12.17
CA ILE A 22 10.12 3.96 -12.78
C ILE A 22 9.74 3.96 -14.26
N SER A 23 10.62 3.45 -15.11
CA SER A 23 10.30 3.19 -16.52
C SER A 23 9.62 1.84 -16.64
N ILE A 24 8.38 1.82 -17.13
CA ILE A 24 7.59 0.60 -17.32
C ILE A 24 7.41 0.36 -18.83
N PRO A 25 7.59 -0.88 -19.32
CA PRO A 25 7.23 -1.24 -20.69
C PRO A 25 5.78 -0.86 -21.02
N LYS A 26 5.53 -0.35 -22.24
CA LYS A 26 4.21 0.18 -22.63
C LYS A 26 3.10 -0.86 -22.59
N ASP A 27 3.42 -2.09 -22.96
CA ASP A 27 2.55 -3.27 -22.90
C ASP A 27 2.21 -3.64 -21.44
N THR A 28 3.19 -3.58 -20.53
CA THR A 28 2.96 -3.76 -19.10
C THR A 28 2.03 -2.66 -18.56
N LEU A 29 2.25 -1.40 -18.94
CA LEU A 29 1.37 -0.30 -18.53
C LEU A 29 -0.08 -0.50 -19.02
N LYS A 30 -0.26 -0.97 -20.27
CA LYS A 30 -1.57 -1.30 -20.82
C LYS A 30 -2.26 -2.44 -20.06
N SER A 31 -1.49 -3.44 -19.65
CA SER A 31 -1.98 -4.55 -18.85
C SER A 31 -2.41 -4.09 -17.45
N LEU A 32 -1.61 -3.22 -16.81
CA LEU A 32 -1.96 -2.61 -15.53
C LEU A 32 -3.25 -1.79 -15.62
N GLN A 33 -3.42 -1.00 -16.69
CA GLN A 33 -4.65 -0.25 -16.90
C GLN A 33 -5.88 -1.16 -17.04
N THR A 34 -5.75 -2.24 -17.84
CA THR A 34 -6.83 -3.21 -18.02
C THR A 34 -7.27 -3.83 -16.69
N ILE A 35 -6.30 -4.17 -15.83
CA ILE A 35 -6.60 -4.73 -14.51
C ILE A 35 -7.24 -3.69 -13.59
N ALA A 36 -6.76 -2.44 -13.62
CA ALA A 36 -7.29 -1.35 -12.83
C ALA A 36 -8.77 -1.09 -13.16
N ASP A 37 -9.10 -1.06 -14.47
CA ASP A 37 -10.46 -0.88 -14.97
C ASP A 37 -11.38 -2.03 -14.53
N ASN A 38 -10.91 -3.29 -14.60
CA ASN A 38 -11.68 -4.45 -14.16
C ASN A 38 -11.92 -4.49 -12.64
N GLN A 39 -11.09 -3.84 -11.83
CA GLN A 39 -11.22 -3.78 -10.37
C GLN A 39 -11.80 -2.45 -9.88
N ASP A 40 -12.29 -1.61 -10.78
CA ASP A 40 -12.86 -0.28 -10.48
C ASP A 40 -11.93 0.57 -9.59
N MET A 41 -10.64 0.62 -9.94
CA MET A 41 -9.64 1.38 -9.20
C MET A 41 -8.74 2.17 -10.13
N SER A 42 -8.15 3.26 -9.62
CA SER A 42 -7.12 3.98 -10.37
C SER A 42 -5.86 3.14 -10.51
N ILE A 43 -5.07 3.41 -11.56
CA ILE A 43 -3.77 2.74 -11.76
C ILE A 43 -2.83 2.95 -10.57
N GLU A 44 -2.88 4.14 -9.95
CA GLU A 44 -2.10 4.45 -8.75
C GLU A 44 -2.52 3.59 -7.55
N ALA A 45 -3.84 3.41 -7.35
CA ALA A 45 -4.37 2.55 -6.30
C ALA A 45 -3.96 1.09 -6.52
N LEU A 46 -4.04 0.60 -7.77
CA LEU A 46 -3.58 -0.75 -8.13
C LEU A 46 -2.10 -0.94 -7.82
N LEU A 47 -1.25 0.01 -8.22
CA LEU A 47 0.20 -0.06 -7.97
C LEU A 47 0.50 -0.08 -6.46
N LYS A 48 -0.12 0.80 -5.67
CA LYS A 48 0.02 0.81 -4.20
C LYS A 48 -0.43 -0.51 -3.60
N PHE A 49 -1.53 -1.09 -4.10
CA PHE A 49 -2.03 -2.38 -3.65
C PHE A 49 -1.05 -3.51 -3.95
N TYR A 50 -0.56 -3.62 -5.19
CA TYR A 50 0.40 -4.66 -5.60
C TYR A 50 1.71 -4.58 -4.84
N ILE A 51 2.28 -3.37 -4.70
CA ILE A 51 3.48 -3.13 -3.91
C ILE A 51 3.24 -3.55 -2.45
N GLY A 52 2.15 -3.07 -1.85
CA GLY A 52 1.84 -3.38 -0.45
C GLY A 52 1.57 -4.87 -0.21
N LYS A 53 0.90 -5.55 -1.14
CA LYS A 53 0.60 -6.99 -1.05
C LYS A 53 1.89 -7.82 -1.06
N GLY A 54 2.75 -7.63 -2.06
CA GLY A 54 4.00 -8.36 -2.19
C GLY A 54 4.94 -8.09 -1.00
N LEU A 55 5.12 -6.82 -0.64
CA LEU A 55 6.01 -6.44 0.45
C LEU A 55 5.56 -7.02 1.79
N ARG A 56 4.27 -6.98 2.12
CA ARG A 56 3.76 -7.58 3.37
C ARG A 56 3.97 -9.09 3.40
N GLN A 57 3.79 -9.78 2.26
CA GLN A 57 4.03 -11.22 2.17
C GLN A 57 5.50 -11.55 2.39
N ASP A 58 6.42 -10.79 1.81
CA ASP A 58 7.84 -11.05 1.95
C ASP A 58 8.37 -10.69 3.34
N LEU A 59 7.90 -9.59 3.94
CA LEU A 59 8.22 -9.26 5.33
C LEU A 59 7.76 -10.34 6.31
N ALA A 60 6.58 -10.93 6.10
CA ALA A 60 6.09 -12.04 6.94
C ALA A 60 6.93 -13.32 6.80
N LYS A 61 7.46 -13.60 5.60
CA LYS A 61 8.41 -14.72 5.38
C LYS A 61 9.75 -14.46 6.08
N LEU A 62 10.28 -13.24 6.00
CA LEU A 62 11.53 -12.88 6.65
C LEU A 62 11.43 -12.99 8.18
N SER A 63 10.30 -12.58 8.76
CA SER A 63 10.09 -12.70 10.21
C SER A 63 9.95 -14.15 10.68
N SER A 64 9.31 -15.02 9.88
CA SER A 64 9.17 -16.45 10.21
C SER A 64 10.47 -17.24 10.04
N ASN A 65 11.32 -16.88 9.06
CA ASN A 65 12.64 -17.49 8.90
C ASN A 65 13.67 -17.04 9.97
N SER A 66 13.35 -16.03 10.77
CA SER A 66 14.22 -15.54 11.86
C SER A 66 13.96 -16.27 13.19
N GLU A 67 13.01 -17.22 13.24
CA GLU A 67 12.84 -18.12 14.37
C GLU A 67 13.66 -19.39 14.15
N VAL A 68 14.82 -19.44 14.83
CA VAL A 68 15.52 -20.60 15.44
C VAL A 68 17.01 -20.25 15.45
N VAL A 69 17.45 -19.56 16.52
CA VAL A 69 18.62 -19.94 17.34
C VAL A 69 18.43 -19.28 18.72
N ILE A 70 17.54 -19.82 19.56
CA ILE A 70 17.67 -19.60 21.01
C ILE A 70 18.58 -20.71 21.52
N HIS A 71 19.90 -20.46 21.47
CA HIS A 71 20.85 -21.24 22.25
C HIS A 71 20.52 -21.01 23.73
N HIS A 72 19.92 -22.00 24.38
CA HIS A 72 19.96 -22.10 25.84
C HIS A 72 21.39 -22.50 26.21
N SER A 73 22.04 -21.70 27.05
CA SER A 73 23.28 -22.04 27.77
C SER A 73 23.01 -21.87 29.26
#